data_AF-A0A0K9P2M5-F1
#
_entry.id   AF-A0A0K9P2M5-F1
#
_cell.length_a   1.000
_cell.length_b   1.000
_cell.length_c   1.000
_cell.angle_alpha   90.00
_cell.angle_beta   90.00
_cell.angle_gamma   90.00
#
_symmetry.space_group_name_H-M   'P 1'
#
loop_
_entity.id
_entity.type
_entity.pdbx_description
1 polymer ?
#
loop_
_entity_poly.entity_id
_entity_poly.type
_entity_poly.pdbx_seq_one_letter_code
_entity_poly.pdbx_strand_id
1 'polypeptide(L)'
;MHDRSFIGSHLCEKLMFETSHTVIGVDVYNDKIFSLHLLEPVEKENCTWFGRIQFHRMNIKHDSRLEALIKMSDLAINLAAICTLADYNTRLLNTIYSNFIDALPVMKYCGEYSKRLIHFSTCEVYGKTTIGSFNSSQRSSIPSKEETPYIFGSIQKQRWSYACAKQLIEKIGLRLQKLVDGGESQRTFIYIKDAVEAMTLMIENPDRANGHIFNVDA
;
A
#
# COMPACT_ATOMS: atom_id res chain seq x y z
N MET A 1 -2.98 18.27 7.36
CA MET A 1 -3.43 16.97 7.92
C MET A 1 -4.50 16.36 6.99
N HIS A 2 -4.24 16.28 5.67
CA HIS A 2 -5.30 16.29 4.64
C HIS A 2 -5.44 15.02 3.77
N ASP A 3 -4.65 13.97 3.95
CA ASP A 3 -4.66 12.83 3.01
C ASP A 3 -4.88 11.44 3.64
N ARG A 4 -5.57 11.41 4.78
CA ARG A 4 -5.86 10.14 5.46
C ARG A 4 -6.96 9.39 4.69
N SER A 5 -6.69 8.12 4.37
CA SER A 5 -7.66 7.16 3.79
C SER A 5 -8.19 7.46 2.38
N PHE A 6 -7.48 8.25 1.57
CA PHE A 6 -7.91 8.61 0.19
C PHE A 6 -7.99 7.41 -0.76
N ILE A 7 -6.91 6.63 -0.88
CA ILE A 7 -6.88 5.45 -1.75
C ILE A 7 -7.90 4.39 -1.28
N GLY A 8 -7.99 4.18 0.04
CA GLY A 8 -8.89 3.19 0.62
C GLY A 8 -10.37 3.49 0.33
N SER A 9 -10.80 4.75 0.42
CA SER A 9 -12.19 5.11 0.14
C SER A 9 -12.58 4.91 -1.33
N HIS A 10 -11.72 5.30 -2.27
CA HIS A 10 -11.96 5.09 -3.71
C HIS A 10 -11.89 3.61 -4.11
N LEU A 11 -11.01 2.83 -3.49
CA LEU A 11 -10.99 1.38 -3.70
C LEU A 11 -12.29 0.74 -3.19
N CYS A 12 -12.76 1.11 -1.99
CA CYS A 12 -14.01 0.59 -1.45
C CYS A 12 -15.18 0.92 -2.38
N GLU A 13 -15.27 2.15 -2.87
CA GLU A 13 -16.27 2.56 -3.86
C GLU A 13 -16.24 1.63 -5.08
N LYS A 14 -15.10 1.50 -5.77
CA LYS A 14 -15.00 0.65 -6.95
C LYS A 14 -15.37 -0.81 -6.65
N LEU A 15 -14.87 -1.39 -5.56
CA LEU A 15 -15.20 -2.77 -5.18
C LEU A 15 -16.69 -2.96 -4.91
N MET A 16 -17.34 -1.99 -4.28
CA MET A 16 -18.78 -2.05 -4.00
C MET A 16 -19.63 -1.90 -5.27
N PHE A 17 -19.24 -1.03 -6.21
CA PHE A 17 -20.04 -0.79 -7.41
C PHE A 17 -19.77 -1.76 -8.56
N GLU A 18 -18.56 -2.30 -8.67
CA GLU A 18 -18.12 -3.00 -9.89
C GLU A 18 -17.77 -4.47 -9.66
N THR A 19 -17.75 -4.95 -8.42
CA THR A 19 -17.36 -6.33 -8.10
C THR A 19 -18.31 -6.99 -7.10
N SER A 20 -18.21 -8.31 -6.95
CA SER A 20 -18.92 -9.10 -5.93
C SER A 20 -18.14 -9.24 -4.61
N HIS A 21 -16.97 -8.61 -4.48
CA HIS A 21 -16.15 -8.74 -3.28
C HIS A 21 -16.84 -8.21 -2.03
N THR A 22 -16.46 -8.78 -0.89
CA THR A 22 -16.77 -8.26 0.44
C THR A 22 -15.57 -7.55 1.03
N VAL A 23 -15.78 -6.46 1.75
CA VAL A 23 -14.73 -5.60 2.30
C VAL A 23 -14.86 -5.50 3.82
N ILE A 24 -13.77 -5.81 4.52
CA ILE A 24 -13.57 -5.48 5.94
C ILE A 24 -12.68 -4.23 5.98
N GLY A 25 -13.29 -3.06 6.16
CA GLY A 25 -12.59 -1.79 6.34
C GLY A 25 -12.04 -1.66 7.76
N VAL A 26 -10.76 -1.35 7.89
CA VAL A 26 -10.07 -1.15 9.17
C VAL A 26 -9.39 0.21 9.14
N ASP A 27 -9.84 1.14 9.98
CA ASP A 27 -9.21 2.45 10.12
C ASP A 27 -9.57 3.07 11.49
N VAL A 28 -8.80 4.04 11.96
CA VAL A 28 -9.10 4.83 13.17
C VAL A 28 -10.22 5.85 12.92
N TYR A 29 -10.44 6.24 11.66
CA TYR A 29 -11.46 7.18 11.22
C TYR A 29 -12.30 6.58 10.08
N ASN A 30 -13.58 6.93 9.99
CA ASN A 30 -14.49 6.48 8.92
C ASN A 30 -15.12 7.62 8.14
N ASP A 31 -14.74 8.88 8.39
CA ASP A 31 -15.35 10.07 7.81
C ASP A 31 -15.46 9.99 6.28
N LYS A 32 -14.42 9.49 5.59
CA LYS A 32 -14.41 9.35 4.12
C LYS A 32 -15.29 8.22 3.58
N ILE A 33 -15.45 7.13 4.34
CA ILE A 33 -16.34 6.03 3.94
C ILE A 33 -17.80 6.43 4.19
N PHE A 34 -18.07 7.14 5.28
CA PHE A 34 -19.38 7.73 5.54
C PHE A 34 -19.76 8.79 4.52
N SER A 35 -18.83 9.65 4.09
CA SER A 35 -19.12 10.64 3.03
C SER A 35 -19.49 10.00 1.68
N LEU A 36 -19.08 8.76 1.44
CA LEU A 36 -19.48 7.97 0.27
C LEU A 36 -20.81 7.22 0.49
N HIS A 37 -21.46 7.39 1.64
CA HIS A 37 -22.72 6.74 2.04
C HIS A 37 -22.67 5.21 1.98
N LEU A 38 -21.48 4.60 1.92
CA LEU A 38 -21.32 3.14 1.80
C LEU A 38 -21.78 2.37 3.05
N LEU A 39 -21.81 3.05 4.21
CA LEU A 39 -22.24 2.48 5.49
C LEU A 39 -23.66 2.93 5.90
N GLU A 40 -24.28 3.83 5.14
CA GLU A 40 -25.64 4.28 5.42
C GLU A 40 -26.65 3.34 4.76
N PRO A 41 -27.81 3.10 5.39
CA PRO A 41 -28.90 2.35 4.79
C PRO A 41 -29.57 3.20 3.71
N VAL A 42 -28.95 3.31 2.53
CA VAL A 42 -29.66 3.68 1.31
C VAL A 42 -30.74 2.62 1.10
N GLU A 43 -31.96 3.03 0.73
CA GLU A 43 -33.14 2.19 0.56
C GLU A 43 -32.78 0.76 0.13
N LYS A 44 -32.96 -0.19 1.05
CA LYS A 44 -32.38 -1.56 0.99
C LYS A 44 -32.70 -2.32 -0.29
N GLU A 45 -33.75 -1.91 -1.01
CA GLU A 45 -34.27 -2.61 -2.17
C GLU A 45 -33.42 -2.42 -3.45
N ASN A 46 -32.54 -1.40 -3.53
CA ASN A 46 -31.69 -1.17 -4.71
C ASN A 46 -30.17 -1.18 -4.43
N CYS A 47 -29.76 -1.49 -3.20
CA CYS A 47 -28.38 -1.35 -2.76
C CYS A 47 -27.61 -2.68 -2.91
N THR A 48 -26.95 -2.89 -4.06
CA THR A 48 -26.25 -4.14 -4.41
C THR A 48 -25.04 -4.47 -3.52
N TRP A 49 -24.60 -3.53 -2.68
CA TRP A 49 -23.49 -3.70 -1.73
C TRP A 49 -23.92 -3.85 -0.29
N PHE A 50 -25.23 -3.87 0.01
CA PHE A 50 -25.71 -4.08 1.37
C PHE A 50 -25.19 -5.41 1.93
N GLY A 51 -24.58 -5.37 3.12
CA GLY A 51 -23.97 -6.53 3.77
C GLY A 51 -22.61 -6.97 3.21
N ARG A 52 -22.11 -6.33 2.14
CA ARG A 52 -20.77 -6.63 1.59
C ARG A 52 -19.66 -5.79 2.20
N ILE A 53 -19.96 -4.73 2.94
CA ILE A 53 -18.96 -3.90 3.62
C ILE A 53 -19.19 -3.89 5.13
N GLN A 54 -18.11 -4.11 5.89
CA GLN A 54 -18.08 -3.98 7.33
C GLN A 54 -16.94 -3.04 7.72
N PHE A 55 -17.19 -2.10 8.63
CA PHE A 55 -16.14 -1.21 9.14
C PHE A 55 -15.81 -1.52 10.60
N HIS A 56 -14.51 -1.65 10.89
CA HIS A 56 -13.96 -1.80 12.23
C HIS A 56 -13.11 -0.59 12.56
N ARG A 57 -13.61 0.24 13.50
CA ARG A 57 -12.81 1.33 14.04
C ARG A 57 -11.68 0.78 14.90
N MET A 58 -10.46 0.80 14.38
CA MET A 58 -9.34 0.07 14.97
C MET A 58 -7.99 0.71 14.61
N ASN A 59 -7.04 0.63 15.55
CA ASN A 59 -5.64 0.99 15.32
C ASN A 59 -4.79 -0.28 15.29
N ILE A 60 -4.09 -0.53 14.18
CA ILE A 60 -3.33 -1.77 13.98
C ILE A 60 -2.13 -1.96 14.92
N LYS A 61 -1.67 -0.91 15.61
CA LYS A 61 -0.49 -0.97 16.48
C LYS A 61 -0.58 -2.04 17.57
N HIS A 62 -1.74 -2.16 18.23
CA HIS A 62 -1.92 -3.00 19.42
C HIS A 62 -3.35 -3.53 19.57
N ASP A 63 -4.05 -3.81 18.48
CA ASP A 63 -5.41 -4.36 18.54
C ASP A 63 -5.39 -5.87 18.31
N SER A 64 -5.84 -6.63 19.31
CA SER A 64 -5.88 -8.09 19.29
C SER A 64 -6.84 -8.65 18.24
N ARG A 65 -7.78 -7.85 17.72
CA ARG A 65 -8.72 -8.27 16.68
C ARG A 65 -8.07 -8.38 15.31
N LEU A 66 -6.93 -7.71 15.08
CA LEU A 66 -6.26 -7.68 13.77
C LEU A 66 -5.99 -9.07 13.20
N GLU A 67 -5.51 -9.97 14.04
CA GLU A 67 -5.21 -11.35 13.65
C GLU A 67 -6.47 -12.09 13.18
N ALA A 68 -7.56 -11.99 13.94
CA ALA A 68 -8.82 -12.64 13.61
C ALA A 68 -9.39 -12.10 12.28
N LEU A 69 -9.34 -10.77 12.07
CA LEU A 69 -9.79 -10.16 10.83
C LEU A 69 -8.97 -10.63 9.61
N ILE A 70 -7.64 -10.73 9.74
CA ILE A 70 -6.79 -11.26 8.67
C ILE A 70 -7.09 -12.74 8.40
N LYS A 71 -7.36 -13.55 9.43
CA LYS A 71 -7.73 -14.96 9.26
C LYS A 71 -9.05 -15.14 8.50
N MET A 72 -10.00 -14.25 8.71
CA MET A 72 -11.30 -14.24 8.04
C MET A 72 -11.23 -13.80 6.57
N SER A 73 -10.22 -13.00 6.20
CA SER A 73 -10.06 -12.51 4.83
C SER A 73 -9.25 -13.46 3.96
N ASP A 74 -9.50 -13.44 2.64
CA ASP A 74 -8.68 -14.13 1.64
C ASP A 74 -7.46 -13.28 1.21
N LEU A 75 -7.65 -11.95 1.20
CA LEU A 75 -6.68 -10.94 0.82
C LEU A 75 -6.64 -9.83 1.87
N ALA A 76 -5.44 -9.45 2.29
CA ALA A 76 -5.19 -8.23 3.06
C ALA A 76 -4.61 -7.14 2.14
N ILE A 77 -5.07 -5.90 2.30
CA ILE A 77 -4.50 -4.73 1.61
C ILE A 77 -4.05 -3.73 2.69
N ASN A 78 -2.74 -3.53 2.83
CA ASN A 78 -2.20 -2.65 3.86
C ASN A 78 -1.89 -1.25 3.28
N LEU A 79 -2.78 -0.30 3.57
CA LEU A 79 -2.67 1.12 3.22
C LEU A 79 -2.22 2.01 4.39
N ALA A 80 -2.14 1.47 5.62
CA ALA A 80 -1.88 2.26 6.81
C ALA A 80 -0.43 2.74 6.86
N ALA A 81 -0.23 4.06 6.80
CA ALA A 81 1.10 4.68 6.74
C ALA A 81 1.06 6.16 7.13
N ILE A 82 2.19 6.68 7.62
CA ILE A 82 2.50 8.11 7.60
C ILE A 82 3.27 8.39 6.31
N CYS A 83 2.69 9.18 5.41
CA CYS A 83 3.24 9.54 4.10
C CYS A 83 3.34 11.06 3.85
N THR A 84 3.26 11.88 4.91
CA THR A 84 3.39 13.34 4.77
C THR A 84 4.87 13.73 4.87
N LEU A 85 5.44 14.30 3.80
CA LEU A 85 6.86 14.70 3.71
C LEU A 85 7.37 15.53 4.90
N ALA A 86 6.54 16.42 5.44
CA ALA A 86 6.88 17.25 6.58
C ALA A 86 7.18 16.43 7.85
N ASP A 87 6.53 15.28 8.02
CA ASP A 87 6.67 14.42 9.20
C ASP A 87 7.95 13.58 9.18
N TYR A 88 8.56 13.33 8.00
CA TYR A 88 9.70 12.42 7.88
C TYR A 88 10.92 12.90 8.68
N ASN A 89 11.11 14.22 8.73
CA ASN A 89 12.19 14.85 9.50
C ASN A 89 11.74 15.25 10.91
N THR A 90 10.50 15.72 11.06
CA THR A 90 10.03 16.33 12.31
C THR A 90 9.46 15.30 13.30
N ARG A 91 8.98 14.16 12.80
CA ARG A 91 8.40 13.06 13.58
C ARG A 91 9.02 11.73 13.14
N LEU A 92 10.35 11.70 13.14
CA LEU A 92 11.18 10.59 12.69
C LEU A 92 10.71 9.24 13.25
N LEU A 93 10.63 9.12 14.58
CA LEU A 93 10.23 7.88 15.24
C LEU A 93 8.85 7.44 14.76
N ASN A 94 7.86 8.34 14.77
CA ASN A 94 6.51 8.00 14.32
C ASN A 94 6.49 7.52 12.86
N THR A 95 7.30 8.13 12.00
CA THR A 95 7.44 7.72 10.60
C THR A 95 7.99 6.30 10.48
N ILE A 96 9.05 5.96 11.25
CA ILE A 96 9.63 4.61 11.27
C ILE A 96 8.65 3.60 11.87
N TYR A 97 8.05 3.89 13.03
CA TYR A 97 7.08 3.01 13.66
C TYR A 97 5.90 2.73 12.72
N SER A 98 5.30 3.77 12.15
CA SER A 98 4.13 3.62 11.28
C SER A 98 4.41 2.82 10.01
N ASN A 99 5.57 3.00 9.39
CA ASN A 99 5.86 2.43 8.07
C ASN A 99 6.62 1.11 8.12
N PHE A 100 7.14 0.74 9.29
CA PHE A 100 7.86 -0.50 9.49
C PHE A 100 7.26 -1.32 10.65
N ILE A 101 7.43 -0.87 11.89
CA ILE A 101 7.08 -1.66 13.09
C ILE A 101 5.59 -2.03 13.11
N ASP A 102 4.71 -1.06 12.87
CA ASP A 102 3.26 -1.25 12.94
C ASP A 102 2.72 -2.11 11.79
N ALA A 103 3.49 -2.26 10.70
CA ALA A 103 3.15 -3.12 9.57
C ALA A 103 3.59 -4.58 9.78
N LEU A 104 4.53 -4.85 10.69
CA LEU A 104 5.05 -6.19 10.95
C LEU A 104 3.96 -7.21 11.34
N PRO A 105 2.98 -6.89 12.22
CA PRO A 105 1.92 -7.84 12.54
C PRO A 105 1.11 -8.24 11.32
N VAL A 106 0.80 -7.31 10.41
CA VAL A 106 0.07 -7.60 9.16
C VAL A 106 0.89 -8.56 8.29
N MET A 107 2.17 -8.27 8.09
CA MET A 107 3.10 -9.12 7.32
C MET A 107 3.19 -10.53 7.92
N LYS A 108 3.36 -10.60 9.24
CA LYS A 108 3.46 -11.83 10.01
C LYS A 108 2.19 -12.67 9.86
N TYR A 109 1.02 -12.12 10.17
CA TYR A 109 -0.23 -12.86 10.12
C TYR A 109 -0.57 -13.32 8.70
N CYS A 110 -0.29 -12.50 7.68
CA CYS A 110 -0.48 -12.94 6.30
C CYS A 110 0.45 -14.11 5.95
N GLY A 111 1.72 -14.07 6.36
CA GLY A 111 2.65 -15.19 6.17
C GLY A 111 2.25 -16.45 6.93
N GLU A 112 1.93 -16.35 8.22
CA GLU A 112 1.56 -17.48 9.08
C GLU A 112 0.26 -18.16 8.62
N TYR A 113 -0.72 -17.37 8.16
CA TYR A 113 -2.02 -17.87 7.72
C TYR A 113 -2.14 -18.03 6.20
N SER A 114 -1.02 -17.93 5.48
CA SER A 114 -0.97 -18.05 4.01
C SER A 114 -1.99 -17.17 3.31
N LYS A 115 -2.19 -15.94 3.82
CA LYS A 115 -3.07 -14.95 3.23
C LYS A 115 -2.33 -14.13 2.20
N ARG A 116 -3.01 -13.89 1.08
CA ARG A 116 -2.50 -12.99 0.05
C ARG A 116 -2.39 -11.58 0.64
N LEU A 117 -1.32 -10.85 0.31
CA LEU A 117 -1.12 -9.48 0.75
C LEU A 117 -0.80 -8.57 -0.43
N ILE A 118 -1.48 -7.44 -0.49
CA ILE A 118 -1.04 -6.28 -1.28
C ILE A 118 -0.55 -5.23 -0.28
N HIS A 119 0.73 -4.92 -0.33
CA HIS A 119 1.33 -3.91 0.54
C HIS A 119 1.67 -2.65 -0.24
N PHE A 120 1.25 -1.50 0.27
CA PHE A 120 1.54 -0.23 -0.37
C PHE A 120 2.91 0.29 0.05
N SER A 121 3.83 0.28 -0.92
CA SER A 121 5.11 0.96 -0.79
C SER A 121 5.07 2.36 -1.44
N THR A 122 6.20 2.85 -1.89
CA THR A 122 6.39 4.20 -2.41
C THR A 122 7.54 4.23 -3.41
N CYS A 123 7.45 5.09 -4.43
CA CYS A 123 8.59 5.34 -5.32
C CYS A 123 9.79 6.01 -4.61
N GLU A 124 9.62 6.49 -3.37
CA GLU A 124 10.74 7.01 -2.57
C GLU A 124 11.76 5.94 -2.18
N VAL A 125 11.40 4.64 -2.23
CA VAL A 125 12.35 3.54 -1.94
C VAL A 125 13.52 3.53 -2.91
N TYR A 126 13.33 3.89 -4.19
CA TYR A 126 14.41 4.02 -5.17
C TYR A 126 15.40 5.12 -4.79
N GLY A 127 14.93 6.13 -4.06
CA GLY A 127 15.75 7.25 -3.61
C GLY A 127 16.19 8.16 -4.75
N LYS A 128 17.50 8.38 -4.86
CA LYS A 128 18.11 9.24 -5.89
C LYS A 128 18.38 8.46 -7.17
N THR A 129 18.03 9.04 -8.32
CA THR A 129 18.35 8.48 -9.62
C THR A 129 19.86 8.56 -9.92
N THR A 130 20.45 7.47 -10.42
CA THR A 130 21.85 7.41 -10.86
C THR A 130 22.13 8.22 -12.14
N ILE A 131 21.10 8.51 -12.93
CA ILE A 131 21.16 9.19 -14.23
C ILE A 131 21.81 10.60 -14.15
N GLY A 132 21.78 11.25 -12.98
CA GLY A 132 22.45 12.55 -12.77
C GLY A 132 23.97 12.47 -12.57
N SER A 133 24.54 11.29 -12.36
CA SER A 133 25.98 11.06 -12.14
C SER A 133 26.70 10.39 -13.31
N PHE A 134 25.97 9.93 -14.33
CA PHE A 134 26.57 9.43 -15.57
C PHE A 134 26.76 10.60 -16.54
N ASN A 135 27.98 10.76 -17.06
CA ASN A 135 28.22 11.60 -18.23
C ASN A 135 27.26 11.16 -19.35
N SER A 136 26.78 12.14 -20.11
CA SER A 136 25.74 12.04 -21.16
C SER A 136 25.94 10.95 -22.23
N SER A 137 27.06 10.23 -22.20
CA SER A 137 27.46 9.13 -23.08
C SER A 137 27.03 7.72 -22.64
N GLN A 138 26.45 7.52 -21.44
CA GLN A 138 26.00 6.19 -20.97
C GLN A 138 24.48 6.11 -20.67
N ARG A 139 23.64 6.70 -21.54
CA ARG A 139 22.17 6.66 -21.40
C ARG A 139 21.53 5.32 -21.80
N SER A 140 22.30 4.35 -22.29
CA SER A 140 21.79 3.18 -23.00
C SER A 140 21.46 1.94 -22.14
N SER A 141 21.57 2.02 -20.81
CA SER A 141 21.21 0.91 -19.93
C SER A 141 20.53 1.42 -18.67
N ILE A 142 19.22 1.66 -18.74
CA ILE A 142 18.39 1.78 -17.55
C ILE A 142 18.36 0.36 -16.92
N PRO A 143 18.91 0.15 -15.72
CA PRO A 143 18.90 -1.17 -15.10
C PRO A 143 17.47 -1.66 -14.92
N SER A 144 17.26 -2.97 -15.02
CA SER A 144 15.99 -3.58 -14.63
C SER A 144 15.69 -3.27 -13.15
N LYS A 145 14.42 -3.40 -12.74
CA LYS A 145 13.97 -3.03 -11.38
C LYS A 145 14.69 -3.79 -10.26
N GLU A 146 15.04 -5.06 -10.48
CA GLU A 146 15.76 -5.89 -9.51
C GLU A 146 17.23 -5.46 -9.38
N GLU A 147 17.76 -4.80 -10.41
CA GLU A 147 19.12 -4.28 -10.46
C GLU A 147 19.20 -2.79 -10.11
N THR A 148 18.06 -2.08 -10.06
CA THR A 148 18.02 -0.66 -9.74
C THR A 148 18.43 -0.45 -8.28
N PRO A 149 19.55 0.24 -8.02
CA PRO A 149 20.02 0.43 -6.66
C PRO A 149 19.08 1.37 -5.88
N TYR A 150 18.89 1.05 -4.61
CA TYR A 150 18.24 1.95 -3.66
C TYR A 150 19.27 2.95 -3.12
N ILE A 151 19.16 4.22 -3.51
CA ILE A 151 20.19 5.23 -3.20
C ILE A 151 19.64 6.31 -2.28
N PHE A 152 20.04 6.27 -1.02
CA PHE A 152 19.66 7.27 -0.02
C PHE A 152 20.79 8.26 0.27
N GLY A 153 20.45 9.35 0.96
CA GLY A 153 21.42 10.29 1.49
C GLY A 153 22.04 9.80 2.80
N SER A 154 22.97 10.58 3.35
CA SER A 154 23.61 10.28 4.62
C SER A 154 22.60 10.24 5.78
N ILE A 155 23.00 9.65 6.91
CA ILE A 155 22.21 9.54 8.14
C ILE A 155 21.69 10.92 8.61
N GLN A 156 22.46 11.99 8.42
CA GLN A 156 22.04 13.35 8.80
C GLN A 156 20.80 13.84 8.00
N LYS A 157 20.53 13.26 6.83
CA LYS A 157 19.36 13.56 6.01
C LYS A 157 18.18 12.68 6.41
N GLN A 158 17.57 13.01 7.54
CA GLN A 158 16.50 12.25 8.18
C GLN A 158 15.25 12.02 7.30
N ARG A 159 15.07 12.77 6.20
CA ARG A 159 13.97 12.58 5.25
C ARG A 159 13.91 11.16 4.69
N TRP A 160 15.05 10.48 4.63
CA TRP A 160 15.15 9.11 4.13
C TRP A 160 14.63 8.07 5.10
N SER A 161 14.23 8.45 6.32
CA SER A 161 13.64 7.56 7.30
C SER A 161 12.41 6.82 6.77
N TYR A 162 11.55 7.53 6.04
CA TYR A 162 10.38 6.97 5.38
C TYR A 162 10.77 5.91 4.33
N ALA A 163 11.66 6.27 3.41
CA ALA A 163 12.14 5.37 2.36
C ALA A 163 12.86 4.15 2.94
N CYS A 164 13.70 4.31 3.95
CA CYS A 164 14.38 3.21 4.64
C CYS A 164 13.38 2.28 5.33
N ALA A 165 12.37 2.82 6.02
CA ALA A 165 11.33 2.02 6.67
C ALA A 165 10.53 1.19 5.65
N LYS A 166 10.14 1.83 4.53
CA LYS A 166 9.44 1.16 3.42
C LYS A 166 10.30 0.12 2.71
N GLN A 167 11.58 0.40 2.49
CA GLN A 167 12.49 -0.58 1.89
C GLN A 167 12.67 -1.81 2.79
N LEU A 168 12.75 -1.62 4.11
CA LEU A 168 12.92 -2.73 5.04
C LEU A 168 11.67 -3.61 5.10
N ILE A 169 10.47 -3.02 5.10
CA ILE A 169 9.22 -3.79 5.09
C ILE A 169 9.00 -4.52 3.75
N GLU A 170 9.42 -3.94 2.61
CA GLU A 170 9.43 -4.65 1.31
C GLU A 170 10.30 -5.92 1.37
N LYS A 171 11.52 -5.81 1.89
CA LYS A 171 12.44 -6.96 2.03
C LYS A 171 11.85 -8.08 2.89
N ILE A 172 11.15 -7.73 3.97
CA ILE A 172 10.44 -8.71 4.81
C ILE A 172 9.27 -9.34 4.04
N GLY A 173 8.47 -8.53 3.36
CA GLY A 173 7.35 -8.99 2.53
C GLY A 173 7.80 -10.01 1.47
N LEU A 174 8.87 -9.69 0.73
CA LEU A 174 9.50 -10.57 -0.26
C LEU A 174 9.88 -11.92 0.35
N ARG A 175 10.46 -11.93 1.55
CA ARG A 175 10.89 -13.17 2.23
C ARG A 175 9.74 -14.02 2.73
N LEU A 176 8.67 -13.38 3.22
CA LEU A 176 7.51 -14.06 3.79
C LEU A 176 6.52 -14.55 2.71
N GLN A 177 6.47 -13.90 1.54
CA GLN A 177 5.44 -14.17 0.53
C GLN A 177 5.93 -14.89 -0.73
N LYS A 178 7.21 -15.28 -0.84
CA LYS A 178 7.85 -15.93 -2.02
C LYS A 178 7.47 -15.22 -3.34
N LEU A 179 8.25 -14.22 -3.72
CA LEU A 179 7.97 -13.38 -4.89
C LEU A 179 8.86 -13.72 -6.11
N VAL A 180 8.35 -13.53 -7.33
CA VAL A 180 8.92 -13.80 -8.68
C VAL A 180 8.59 -12.62 -9.64
N ASP A 181 9.63 -12.02 -10.23
CA ASP A 181 9.80 -11.23 -11.49
C ASP A 181 9.07 -9.90 -11.82
N GLY A 182 9.72 -8.75 -11.60
CA GLY A 182 9.86 -7.65 -12.61
C GLY A 182 8.68 -6.81 -13.16
N GLY A 183 8.81 -5.48 -13.08
CA GLY A 183 8.02 -4.49 -13.85
C GLY A 183 8.80 -3.16 -14.03
N GLU A 184 8.63 -2.46 -15.15
CA GLU A 184 9.35 -1.20 -15.48
C GLU A 184 8.71 0.06 -14.83
N SER A 185 9.41 1.20 -14.78
CA SER A 185 8.84 2.50 -14.32
C SER A 185 9.61 3.74 -14.76
N GLN A 186 8.86 4.81 -14.95
CA GLN A 186 9.30 6.21 -14.95
C GLN A 186 8.33 7.05 -14.11
N ARG A 187 8.83 8.05 -13.38
CA ARG A 187 7.99 8.88 -12.50
C ARG A 187 6.98 9.72 -13.28
N THR A 188 5.69 9.49 -13.06
CA THR A 188 4.60 10.38 -13.48
C THR A 188 3.53 10.47 -12.40
N PHE A 189 2.82 11.60 -12.33
CA PHE A 189 1.62 11.73 -11.52
C PHE A 189 0.52 10.86 -12.12
N ILE A 190 -0.05 9.95 -11.33
CA ILE A 190 -1.18 9.13 -11.76
C ILE A 190 -2.49 9.68 -11.17
N TYR A 191 -3.57 9.64 -11.95
CA TYR A 191 -4.89 9.96 -11.42
C TYR A 191 -5.39 8.83 -10.52
N ILE A 192 -6.11 9.17 -9.46
CA ILE A 192 -6.54 8.18 -8.45
C ILE A 192 -7.34 7.02 -9.06
N LYS A 193 -8.14 7.28 -10.10
CA LYS A 193 -8.91 6.23 -10.77
C LYS A 193 -8.02 5.19 -11.43
N ASP A 194 -6.91 5.61 -12.05
CA ASP A 194 -6.00 4.67 -12.73
C ASP A 194 -5.23 3.84 -11.69
N ALA A 195 -4.87 4.45 -10.55
CA ALA A 195 -4.26 3.71 -9.45
C ALA A 195 -5.22 2.66 -8.88
N VAL A 196 -6.49 3.02 -8.68
CA VAL A 196 -7.52 2.10 -8.20
C VAL A 196 -7.84 1.01 -9.23
N GLU A 197 -7.83 1.32 -10.53
CA GLU A 197 -7.96 0.33 -11.60
C GLU A 197 -6.81 -0.70 -11.56
N ALA A 198 -5.57 -0.22 -11.45
CA ALA A 198 -4.41 -1.10 -11.32
C ALA A 198 -4.52 -2.01 -10.09
N MET A 199 -5.02 -1.48 -8.96
CA MET A 199 -5.29 -2.28 -7.76
C MET A 199 -6.35 -3.35 -8.01
N THR A 200 -7.47 -3.00 -8.64
CA THR A 200 -8.52 -3.98 -8.98
C THR A 200 -7.98 -5.07 -9.89
N LEU A 201 -7.18 -4.73 -10.89
CA LEU A 201 -6.51 -5.73 -11.74
C LEU A 201 -5.58 -6.64 -10.93
N MET A 202 -4.80 -6.10 -9.99
CA MET A 202 -3.99 -6.94 -9.09
C MET A 202 -4.87 -7.84 -8.23
N ILE A 203 -6.00 -7.36 -7.72
CA ILE A 203 -6.95 -8.16 -6.92
C ILE A 203 -7.49 -9.32 -7.75
N GLU A 204 -8.00 -9.06 -8.96
CA GLU A 204 -8.66 -10.06 -9.82
C GLU A 204 -7.71 -11.03 -10.53
N ASN A 205 -6.41 -10.71 -10.64
CA ASN A 205 -5.45 -11.50 -11.41
C ASN A 205 -4.28 -12.01 -10.53
N PRO A 206 -4.55 -12.87 -9.53
CA PRO A 206 -3.51 -13.34 -8.60
C PRO A 206 -2.35 -14.03 -9.31
N ASP A 207 -2.60 -14.82 -10.35
CA ASP A 207 -1.54 -15.55 -11.07
C ASP A 207 -0.55 -14.64 -11.80
N ARG A 208 -0.95 -13.39 -12.07
CA ARG A 208 -0.10 -12.37 -12.73
C ARG A 208 0.45 -11.33 -11.77
N ALA A 209 -0.05 -11.30 -10.54
CA ALA A 209 0.27 -10.27 -9.55
C ALA A 209 1.04 -10.80 -8.35
N ASN A 210 0.77 -12.05 -7.95
CA ASN A 210 1.56 -12.73 -6.93
C ASN A 210 2.96 -12.93 -7.48
N GLY A 211 3.96 -12.45 -6.76
CA GLY A 211 5.32 -12.46 -7.27
C GLY A 211 5.92 -11.08 -7.44
N HIS A 212 5.07 -10.09 -7.68
CA HIS A 212 5.50 -8.91 -8.39
C HIS A 212 5.46 -7.67 -7.50
N ILE A 213 6.36 -6.73 -7.80
CA ILE A 213 6.29 -5.36 -7.31
C ILE A 213 5.88 -4.49 -8.50
N PHE A 214 4.78 -3.76 -8.38
CA PHE A 214 4.29 -2.88 -9.42
C PHE A 214 4.64 -1.43 -9.12
N ASN A 215 5.08 -0.70 -10.13
CA ASN A 215 5.00 0.75 -10.12
C ASN A 215 3.68 1.12 -10.79
N VAL A 216 3.00 2.12 -10.23
CA VAL A 216 1.69 2.56 -10.69
C VAL A 216 1.84 4.02 -11.04
N ASP A 217 2.17 4.26 -12.31
CA ASP A 217 2.45 5.53 -12.96
C ASP A 217 1.64 5.65 -14.27
N ALA A 218 1.58 6.86 -14.84
CA ALA A 218 0.91 7.18 -16.10
C ALA A 218 1.92 7.42 -17.23
#